data_AF-A0A316JY33-F1
#
_entry.id   AF-A0A316JY33-F1
#
_cell.length_a   1.000
_cell.length_b   1.000
_cell.length_c   1.000
_cell.angle_alpha   90.00
_cell.angle_beta   90.00
_cell.angle_gamma   90.00
#
_symmetry.space_group_name_H-M   'P 1'
#
loop_
_entity.id
_entity.type
_entity.pdbx_description
1 polymer ?
#
loop_
_entity_poly.entity_id
_entity_poly.type
_entity_poly.pdbx_seq_one_letter_code
_entity_poly.pdbx_strand_id
1 'polypeptide(L)'
;MNRFINAVLLFFTLITAFVAIYVGFDLPFGILKTTGADIPYVDYVFHGLGLFLFIIVLRRSYRRWMAIRIVSRLDKFKWNKPVSKERKVRVIIYNILEFFVYVFAGSTLYWLTDRAWAPVAALLFAALDNLILTALNKTYRVGLTSKAVIVADREVVVLYFTGLRKVSLHQQTVYFDYIKDLQLSFPTNCLLEEQRSEFFDTLEQQVDRDKVYFSKTDK
;
A
#
# COMPACT_ATOMS: atom_id res chain seq x y z
N MET A 1 2.90 5.24 1.02
CA MET A 1 2.77 3.83 1.50
C MET A 1 2.00 3.86 2.80
N ASN A 2 1.14 2.88 3.12
CA ASN A 2 0.71 2.71 4.51
C ASN A 2 1.95 2.34 5.34
N ARG A 3 2.57 3.36 5.94
CA ARG A 3 3.88 3.25 6.62
C ARG A 3 3.86 2.12 7.65
N PHE A 4 2.73 1.98 8.33
CA PHE A 4 2.48 0.93 9.30
C PHE A 4 2.60 -0.48 8.70
N ILE A 5 1.93 -0.77 7.58
CA ILE A 5 1.95 -2.12 6.98
C ILE A 5 3.38 -2.50 6.55
N ASN A 6 4.14 -1.55 5.98
CA ASN A 6 5.51 -1.83 5.56
C ASN A 6 6.47 -1.96 6.73
N ALA A 7 6.27 -1.19 7.81
CA ALA A 7 7.03 -1.35 9.04
C ALA A 7 6.80 -2.73 9.66
N VAL A 8 5.54 -3.17 9.74
CA VAL A 8 5.18 -4.51 10.25
C VAL A 8 5.78 -5.60 9.36
N LEU A 9 5.69 -5.46 8.03
CA LEU A 9 6.27 -6.43 7.10
C LEU A 9 7.79 -6.50 7.24
N LEU A 10 8.48 -5.36 7.34
CA LEU A 10 9.92 -5.29 7.56
C LEU A 10 10.31 -5.96 8.88
N PHE A 11 9.59 -5.66 9.96
CA PHE A 11 9.83 -6.25 11.28
C PHE A 11 9.78 -7.78 11.24
N PHE A 12 8.72 -8.37 10.68
CA PHE A 12 8.61 -9.83 10.57
C PHE A 12 9.62 -10.42 9.58
N THR A 13 10.00 -9.69 8.53
CA THR A 13 11.07 -10.12 7.62
C THR A 13 12.42 -10.17 8.33
N LEU A 14 12.74 -9.19 9.18
CA LEU A 14 13.97 -9.18 9.97
C LEU A 14 14.01 -10.32 11.00
N ILE A 15 12.88 -10.60 11.68
CA ILE A 15 12.76 -11.76 12.57
C ILE A 15 13.02 -13.05 11.79
N THR A 16 12.40 -13.18 10.61
CA THR A 16 12.59 -14.36 9.75
C THR A 16 14.04 -14.50 9.31
N ALA A 17 14.69 -13.41 8.93
CA ALA A 17 16.10 -13.40 8.56
C ALA A 17 17.00 -13.82 9.73
N PHE A 18 16.72 -13.35 10.95
CA PHE A 18 17.44 -13.76 12.14
C PHE A 18 17.35 -15.27 12.38
N VAL A 19 16.14 -15.83 12.32
CA VAL A 19 15.94 -17.29 12.47
C VAL A 19 16.64 -18.04 11.34
N ALA A 20 16.53 -17.56 10.09
CA ALA A 20 17.19 -18.18 8.93
C ALA A 20 18.72 -18.16 9.01
N ILE A 21 19.32 -17.09 9.55
CA ILE A 21 20.77 -17.00 9.78
C ILE A 21 21.21 -18.04 10.82
N TYR A 22 20.49 -18.15 11.94
CA TYR A 22 20.83 -19.14 12.98
C TYR A 22 20.76 -20.57 12.47
N VAL A 23 19.71 -20.89 11.71
CA VAL A 23 19.50 -22.22 11.14
C VAL A 23 20.48 -22.50 10.00
N GLY A 24 20.66 -21.55 9.08
CA GLY A 24 21.48 -21.70 7.88
C GLY A 24 22.98 -21.80 8.16
N PHE A 25 23.49 -21.08 9.15
CA PHE A 25 24.89 -21.18 9.58
C PHE A 25 25.11 -22.20 10.69
N ASP A 26 24.08 -22.94 11.09
CA ASP A 26 24.12 -23.93 12.17
C ASP A 26 24.77 -23.39 13.47
N LEU A 27 24.36 -22.18 13.88
CA LEU A 27 24.96 -21.50 15.03
C LEU A 27 24.58 -22.19 16.35
N PRO A 28 25.52 -22.32 17.31
CA PRO A 28 25.22 -22.93 18.60
C PRO A 28 24.27 -22.06 19.43
N PHE A 29 23.18 -22.66 19.90
CA PHE A 29 22.18 -21.99 20.72
C PHE A 29 22.36 -22.39 22.20
N GLY A 30 23.21 -21.63 22.91
CA GLY A 30 23.65 -21.97 24.27
C GLY A 30 22.53 -22.18 25.29
N ILE A 31 21.39 -21.49 25.13
CA ILE A 31 20.23 -21.61 26.03
C ILE A 31 19.52 -22.96 25.85
N LEU A 32 19.41 -23.44 24.61
CA LEU A 32 18.69 -24.67 24.26
C LEU A 32 19.63 -25.89 24.19
N LYS A 33 20.94 -25.69 24.37
CA LYS A 33 21.99 -26.73 24.23
C LYS A 33 21.85 -27.51 22.91
N THR A 34 21.47 -26.81 21.84
CA THR A 34 21.28 -27.36 20.50
C THR A 34 22.01 -26.49 19.48
N THR A 35 22.15 -26.97 18.24
CA THR A 35 22.65 -26.19 17.11
C THR A 35 21.50 -25.75 16.21
N GLY A 36 21.73 -24.78 15.34
CA GLY A 36 20.70 -24.20 14.47
C GLY A 36 19.96 -25.21 13.60
N ALA A 37 20.66 -26.24 13.11
CA ALA A 37 20.11 -27.30 12.28
C ALA A 37 19.19 -28.26 13.05
N ASP A 38 19.45 -28.43 14.35
CA ASP A 38 18.77 -29.39 15.23
C ASP A 38 17.71 -28.75 16.14
N ILE A 39 17.37 -27.47 15.91
CA ILE A 39 16.29 -26.80 16.64
C ILE A 39 14.97 -27.57 16.42
N PRO A 40 14.35 -28.12 17.49
CA PRO A 40 13.07 -28.81 17.36
C PRO A 40 11.99 -27.86 16.84
N TYR A 41 11.15 -28.35 15.93
CA TYR A 41 10.00 -27.62 15.40
C TYR A 41 10.33 -26.34 14.62
N VAL A 42 11.57 -26.16 14.16
CA VAL A 42 11.98 -24.97 13.39
C VAL A 42 11.15 -24.76 12.13
N ASP A 43 10.72 -25.86 11.49
CA ASP A 43 9.84 -25.79 10.33
C ASP A 43 8.52 -25.10 10.72
N TYR A 44 7.90 -25.45 11.84
CA TYR A 44 6.66 -24.80 12.30
C TYR A 44 6.85 -23.29 12.54
N VAL A 45 8.04 -22.88 13.01
CA VAL A 45 8.39 -21.46 13.15
C VAL A 45 8.41 -20.77 11.78
N PHE A 46 9.09 -21.36 10.78
CA PHE A 46 9.10 -20.82 9.42
C PHE A 46 7.71 -20.79 8.79
N HIS A 47 6.89 -21.83 8.96
CA HIS A 47 5.52 -21.85 8.46
C HIS A 47 4.66 -20.77 9.13
N GLY A 48 4.79 -20.58 10.45
CA GLY A 48 4.10 -19.52 11.18
C GLY A 48 4.49 -18.14 10.68
N LEU A 49 5.79 -17.85 10.57
CA LEU A 49 6.31 -16.59 10.05
C LEU A 49 5.89 -16.36 8.59
N GLY A 50 5.96 -17.40 7.76
CA GLY A 50 5.53 -17.36 6.36
C GLY A 50 4.04 -17.06 6.22
N LEU A 51 3.19 -17.68 7.04
CA LEU A 51 1.76 -17.40 7.08
C LEU A 51 1.47 -15.95 7.50
N PHE A 52 2.15 -15.45 8.53
CA PHE A 52 2.01 -14.05 8.96
C PHE A 52 2.41 -13.07 7.84
N LEU A 53 3.57 -13.28 7.21
CA LEU A 53 4.01 -12.48 6.07
C LEU A 53 3.00 -12.54 4.92
N PHE A 54 2.50 -13.73 4.60
CA PHE A 54 1.53 -13.93 3.53
C PHE A 54 0.22 -13.19 3.80
N ILE A 55 -0.33 -13.26 5.01
CA ILE A 55 -1.56 -12.54 5.39
C ILE A 55 -1.38 -11.02 5.21
N ILE A 56 -0.23 -10.48 5.62
CA ILE A 56 0.06 -9.05 5.50
C ILE A 56 0.12 -8.63 4.01
N VAL A 57 0.86 -9.39 3.20
CA VAL A 57 0.99 -9.13 1.76
C VAL A 57 -0.35 -9.30 1.04
N LEU A 58 -1.10 -10.36 1.35
CA LEU A 58 -2.40 -10.64 0.77
C LEU A 58 -3.39 -9.53 1.08
N ARG A 59 -3.48 -9.07 2.34
CA ARG A 59 -4.34 -7.95 2.73
C ARG A 59 -3.98 -6.67 1.96
N ARG A 60 -2.68 -6.41 1.78
CA ARG A 60 -2.18 -5.26 1.00
C ARG A 60 -2.58 -5.38 -0.47
N SER A 61 -2.34 -6.53 -1.09
CA SER A 61 -2.71 -6.82 -2.48
C SER A 61 -4.23 -6.69 -2.67
N TYR A 62 -5.02 -7.36 -1.84
CA TYR A 62 -6.49 -7.33 -1.90
C TYR A 62 -7.07 -5.91 -1.92
N ARG A 63 -6.56 -5.01 -1.05
CA ARG A 63 -7.01 -3.61 -1.05
C ARG A 63 -6.73 -2.90 -2.38
N ARG A 64 -5.53 -3.08 -2.95
CA ARG A 64 -5.13 -2.47 -4.23
C ARG A 64 -6.00 -2.98 -5.38
N TRP A 65 -6.19 -4.29 -5.48
CA TRP A 65 -7.04 -4.91 -6.50
C TRP A 65 -8.50 -4.49 -6.37
N MET A 66 -9.02 -4.42 -5.14
CA MET A 66 -10.37 -3.94 -4.88
C MET A 66 -10.56 -2.50 -5.37
N ALA A 67 -9.60 -1.61 -5.11
CA ALA A 67 -9.68 -0.22 -5.56
C ALA A 67 -9.68 -0.11 -7.09
N ILE A 68 -8.76 -0.80 -7.76
CA ILE A 68 -8.69 -0.86 -9.23
C ILE A 68 -10.03 -1.34 -9.81
N ARG A 69 -10.60 -2.41 -9.23
CA ARG A 69 -11.90 -2.95 -9.63
C ARG A 69 -13.05 -1.98 -9.39
N ILE A 70 -12.98 -1.15 -8.36
CA ILE A 70 -14.00 -0.14 -8.07
C ILE A 70 -13.90 0.99 -9.09
N VAL A 71 -12.72 1.59 -9.28
CA VAL A 71 -12.55 2.74 -10.19
C VAL A 71 -12.71 2.39 -11.68
N SER A 72 -12.59 1.11 -12.04
CA SER A 72 -12.85 0.65 -13.42
C SER A 72 -14.33 0.65 -13.79
N ARG A 73 -15.25 0.72 -12.81
CA ARG A 73 -16.70 0.81 -13.04
C ARG A 73 -17.12 2.26 -13.24
N LEU A 74 -16.95 2.78 -14.46
CA LEU A 74 -17.14 4.19 -14.80
C LEU A 74 -18.54 4.72 -14.43
N ASP A 75 -19.59 3.92 -14.62
CA ASP A 75 -21.00 4.35 -14.44
C ASP A 75 -21.36 4.75 -13.01
N LYS A 76 -20.55 4.35 -12.02
CA LYS A 76 -20.77 4.68 -10.61
C LYS A 76 -20.20 6.04 -10.20
N PHE A 77 -19.42 6.68 -11.07
CA PHE A 77 -18.71 7.90 -10.76
C PHE A 77 -19.30 9.08 -11.53
N LYS A 78 -19.48 10.19 -10.82
CA LYS A 78 -19.86 11.47 -11.45
C LYS A 78 -18.69 12.11 -12.17
N TRP A 79 -17.49 11.89 -11.66
CA TRP A 79 -16.24 12.31 -12.28
C TRP A 79 -15.20 11.20 -12.13
N ASN A 80 -14.53 10.83 -13.21
CA ASN A 80 -13.55 9.75 -13.21
C ASN A 80 -12.48 9.97 -14.28
N LYS A 81 -11.28 10.33 -13.86
CA LYS A 81 -10.16 10.61 -14.76
C LYS A 81 -8.91 9.80 -14.40
N PRO A 82 -8.03 9.51 -15.38
CA PRO A 82 -6.78 8.83 -15.12
C PRO A 82 -5.85 9.67 -14.23
N VAL A 83 -5.06 8.98 -13.41
CA VAL A 83 -4.01 9.62 -12.60
C VAL A 83 -2.98 10.31 -13.51
N SER A 84 -2.42 11.43 -13.04
CA SER A 84 -1.41 12.21 -13.75
C SER A 84 -0.20 11.39 -14.21
N LYS A 85 0.49 11.87 -15.25
CA LYS A 85 1.68 11.19 -15.80
C LYS A 85 2.80 11.11 -14.76
N GLU A 86 3.08 12.20 -14.03
CA GLU A 86 4.13 12.24 -13.00
C GLU A 86 3.87 11.23 -11.87
N ARG A 87 2.63 11.16 -11.40
CA ARG A 87 2.25 10.23 -10.33
C ARG A 87 2.38 8.78 -10.81
N LYS A 88 2.02 8.48 -12.06
CA LYS A 88 2.22 7.15 -12.66
C LYS A 88 3.69 6.75 -12.72
N VAL A 89 4.58 7.64 -13.15
CA VAL A 89 6.03 7.37 -13.18
C VAL A 89 6.56 7.05 -11.78
N ARG A 90 6.19 7.86 -10.78
CA ARG A 90 6.56 7.57 -9.37
C ARG A 90 6.04 6.23 -8.89
N VAL A 91 4.79 5.90 -9.19
CA VAL A 91 4.18 4.61 -8.83
C VAL A 91 4.95 3.43 -9.44
N ILE A 92 5.30 3.54 -10.73
CA ILE A 92 6.07 2.51 -11.45
C ILE A 92 7.45 2.33 -10.79
N ILE A 93 8.19 3.41 -10.58
CA ILE A 93 9.53 3.36 -9.96
C ILE A 93 9.47 2.68 -8.60
N TYR A 94 8.51 3.06 -7.76
CA TYR A 94 8.43 2.48 -6.43
C TYR A 94 7.97 1.02 -6.41
N ASN A 95 7.06 0.61 -7.31
CA ASN A 95 6.68 -0.79 -7.41
C ASN A 95 7.85 -1.67 -7.90
N ILE A 96 8.65 -1.17 -8.84
CA ILE A 96 9.87 -1.84 -9.33
C ILE A 96 10.90 -1.95 -8.21
N LEU A 97 11.12 -0.88 -7.44
CA LEU A 97 12.06 -0.92 -6.32
C LEU A 97 11.62 -1.94 -5.26
N GLU A 98 10.33 -1.94 -4.89
CA GLU A 98 9.82 -2.95 -3.95
C GLU A 98 9.91 -4.37 -4.52
N PHE A 99 9.70 -4.56 -5.82
CA PHE A 99 9.91 -5.86 -6.47
C PHE A 99 11.34 -6.37 -6.24
N PHE A 100 12.35 -5.53 -6.50
CA PHE A 100 13.74 -5.91 -6.26
C PHE A 100 14.03 -6.19 -4.79
N VAL A 101 13.48 -5.40 -3.87
CA VAL A 101 13.62 -5.65 -2.42
C VAL A 101 13.03 -7.01 -2.03
N TYR A 102 11.84 -7.36 -2.52
CA TYR A 102 11.20 -8.64 -2.21
C TYR A 102 11.91 -9.83 -2.85
N VAL A 103 12.37 -9.70 -4.10
CA VAL A 103 13.17 -10.75 -4.76
C VAL A 103 14.47 -10.95 -4.01
N PHE A 104 15.20 -9.87 -3.69
CA PHE A 104 16.44 -9.95 -2.93
C PHE A 104 16.22 -10.63 -1.57
N ALA A 105 15.24 -10.18 -0.79
CA ALA A 105 14.94 -10.77 0.52
C ALA A 105 14.55 -12.26 0.41
N GLY A 106 13.71 -12.62 -0.56
CA GLY A 106 13.31 -14.00 -0.80
C GLY A 106 14.49 -14.88 -1.24
N SER A 107 15.31 -14.41 -2.17
CA SER A 107 16.50 -15.14 -2.63
C SER A 107 17.54 -15.31 -1.53
N THR A 108 17.78 -14.29 -0.70
CA THR A 108 18.69 -14.39 0.45
C THR A 108 18.19 -15.41 1.47
N LEU A 109 16.90 -15.42 1.81
CA LEU A 109 16.34 -16.41 2.73
C LEU A 109 16.47 -17.85 2.19
N TYR A 110 16.18 -18.04 0.91
CA TYR A 110 16.32 -19.35 0.26
C TYR A 110 17.78 -19.82 0.21
N TRP A 111 18.72 -18.90 -0.03
CA TRP A 111 20.15 -19.19 -0.02
C TRP A 111 20.66 -19.54 1.39
N LEU A 112 20.12 -18.91 2.43
CA LEU A 112 20.47 -19.21 3.83
C LEU A 112 19.97 -20.59 4.26
N THR A 113 18.71 -20.94 3.95
CA THR A 113 18.15 -22.25 4.29
C THR A 113 16.95 -22.60 3.42
N ASP A 114 16.93 -23.84 2.93
CA ASP A 114 15.82 -24.44 2.19
C ASP A 114 14.55 -24.62 3.05
N ARG A 115 14.71 -24.72 4.38
CA ARG A 115 13.60 -24.83 5.35
C ARG A 115 12.73 -23.56 5.40
N ALA A 116 13.25 -22.39 5.01
CA ALA A 116 12.51 -21.13 5.01
C ALA A 116 11.63 -20.91 3.77
N TRP A 117 11.23 -21.98 3.07
CA TRP A 117 10.46 -21.88 1.82
C TRP A 117 9.13 -21.13 1.96
N ALA A 118 8.43 -21.24 3.10
CA ALA A 118 7.14 -20.60 3.31
C ALA A 118 7.22 -19.06 3.34
N PRO A 119 8.13 -18.44 4.12
CA PRO A 119 8.43 -17.01 4.00
C PRO A 119 8.89 -16.58 2.61
N VAL A 120 9.72 -17.38 1.95
CA VAL A 120 10.19 -17.10 0.58
C VAL A 120 9.01 -17.01 -0.38
N ALA A 121 8.08 -17.97 -0.34
CA ALA A 121 6.88 -17.97 -1.16
C ALA A 121 6.02 -16.72 -0.93
N ALA A 122 5.87 -16.27 0.31
CA ALA A 122 5.13 -15.05 0.64
C ALA A 122 5.78 -13.79 0.05
N LEU A 123 7.11 -13.68 0.11
CA LEU A 123 7.85 -12.55 -0.47
C LEU A 123 7.83 -12.56 -2.01
N LEU A 124 7.96 -13.74 -2.63
CA LEU A 124 7.86 -13.87 -4.08
C LEU A 124 6.46 -13.56 -4.59
N PHE A 125 5.41 -13.93 -3.84
CA PHE A 125 4.05 -13.48 -4.13
C PHE A 125 3.93 -11.94 -4.10
N ALA A 126 4.54 -11.28 -3.11
CA ALA A 126 4.57 -9.82 -3.02
C ALA A 126 5.30 -9.18 -4.23
N ALA A 127 6.41 -9.79 -4.66
CA ALA A 127 7.15 -9.36 -5.83
C ALA A 127 6.28 -9.45 -7.09
N LEU A 128 5.67 -10.61 -7.34
CA LEU A 128 4.80 -10.81 -8.51
C LEU A 128 3.61 -9.84 -8.52
N ASP A 129 2.96 -9.62 -7.38
CA ASP A 129 1.86 -8.66 -7.25
C ASP A 129 2.31 -7.24 -7.68
N ASN A 130 3.48 -6.80 -7.23
CA ASN A 130 4.04 -5.50 -7.62
C ASN A 130 4.39 -5.40 -9.11
N LEU A 131 4.87 -6.48 -9.72
CA LEU A 131 5.14 -6.54 -11.16
C LEU A 131 3.83 -6.44 -11.97
N ILE A 132 2.81 -7.20 -11.59
CA ILE A 132 1.47 -7.18 -12.23
C ILE A 132 0.85 -5.77 -12.10
N LEU A 133 0.89 -5.17 -10.92
CA LEU A 133 0.37 -3.82 -10.69
C LEU A 133 1.13 -2.75 -11.48
N THR A 134 2.41 -2.97 -11.77
CA THR A 134 3.19 -2.08 -12.64
C THR A 134 2.71 -2.15 -14.09
N ALA A 135 2.39 -3.36 -14.59
CA ALA A 135 1.79 -3.55 -15.91
C ALA A 135 0.38 -2.94 -16.02
N LEU A 136 -0.39 -2.96 -14.93
CA LEU A 136 -1.76 -2.40 -14.86
C LEU A 136 -1.81 -0.88 -14.66
N ASN A 137 -0.71 -0.14 -14.85
CA ASN A 137 -0.66 1.30 -14.57
C ASN A 137 -1.70 2.17 -15.31
N LYS A 138 -2.21 1.69 -16.46
CA LYS A 138 -3.25 2.37 -17.23
C LYS A 138 -4.60 2.40 -16.50
N THR A 139 -4.80 1.49 -15.55
CA THR A 139 -6.05 1.36 -14.78
C THR A 139 -6.11 2.28 -13.56
N TYR A 140 -5.03 3.00 -13.23
CA TYR A 140 -5.00 3.95 -12.11
C TYR A 140 -5.80 5.21 -12.41
N ARG A 141 -6.78 5.49 -11.55
CA ARG A 141 -7.77 6.55 -11.74
C ARG A 141 -8.15 7.21 -10.42
N VAL A 142 -8.59 8.45 -10.51
CA VAL A 142 -9.26 9.16 -9.41
C VAL A 142 -10.73 9.27 -9.77
N GLY A 143 -11.59 8.81 -8.87
CA GLY A 143 -13.02 8.79 -9.04
C GLY A 143 -13.73 9.55 -7.92
N LEU A 144 -14.74 10.33 -8.29
CA LEU A 144 -15.61 11.05 -7.38
C LEU A 144 -17.03 10.48 -7.48
N THR A 145 -17.55 10.05 -6.34
CA THR A 145 -18.94 9.55 -6.18
C THR A 145 -19.73 10.55 -5.35
N SER A 146 -21.05 10.35 -5.21
CA SER A 146 -21.87 11.17 -4.31
C SER A 146 -21.54 11.01 -2.82
N LYS A 147 -20.73 10.01 -2.44
CA LYS A 147 -20.44 9.70 -1.03
C LYS A 147 -18.96 9.83 -0.66
N ALA A 148 -18.07 9.73 -1.64
CA ALA A 148 -16.64 9.66 -1.40
C ALA A 148 -15.80 10.01 -2.64
N VAL A 149 -14.58 10.48 -2.39
CA VAL A 149 -13.48 10.49 -3.35
C VAL A 149 -12.67 9.20 -3.18
N ILE A 150 -12.37 8.55 -4.29
CA ILE A 150 -11.58 7.32 -4.36
C ILE A 150 -10.38 7.59 -5.26
N VAL A 151 -9.20 7.57 -4.66
CA VAL A 151 -7.91 7.58 -5.38
C VAL A 151 -7.43 6.14 -5.44
N ALA A 152 -7.36 5.58 -6.64
CA ALA A 152 -6.85 4.24 -6.88
C ALA A 152 -5.55 4.31 -7.68
N ASP A 153 -4.43 4.28 -6.95
CA ASP A 153 -3.09 4.12 -7.51
C ASP A 153 -2.32 2.98 -6.79
N ARG A 154 -1.04 3.15 -6.46
CA ARG A 154 -0.29 2.24 -5.58
C ARG A 154 -0.89 2.20 -4.17
N GLU A 155 -1.49 3.29 -3.74
CA GLU A 155 -2.16 3.49 -2.48
C GLU A 155 -3.65 3.73 -2.72
N VAL A 156 -4.45 3.07 -1.91
CA VAL A 156 -5.90 3.23 -1.98
C VAL A 156 -6.28 4.23 -0.92
N VAL A 157 -6.73 5.41 -1.35
CA VAL A 157 -7.27 6.43 -0.45
C VAL A 157 -8.75 6.58 -0.75
N VAL A 158 -9.57 6.32 0.26
CA VAL A 158 -11.02 6.53 0.21
C VAL A 158 -11.35 7.62 1.22
N LEU A 159 -11.93 8.70 0.73
CA LEU A 159 -12.27 9.88 1.51
C LEU A 159 -13.79 10.04 1.49
N TYR A 160 -14.44 9.65 2.58
CA TYR A 160 -15.89 9.77 2.70
C TYR A 160 -16.30 11.22 2.98
N PHE A 161 -17.45 11.64 2.48
CA PHE A 161 -18.01 12.96 2.79
C PHE A 161 -18.75 12.99 4.13
N THR A 162 -19.11 11.81 4.65
CA THR A 162 -19.75 11.69 5.96
C THR A 162 -18.78 12.11 7.06
N GLY A 163 -19.19 13.09 7.88
CA GLY A 163 -18.39 13.61 8.99
C GLY A 163 -17.23 14.53 8.57
N LEU A 164 -17.20 14.95 7.30
CA LEU A 164 -16.27 15.96 6.80
C LEU A 164 -16.64 17.33 7.37
N ARG A 165 -15.63 18.09 7.80
CA ARG A 165 -15.79 19.44 8.39
C ARG A 165 -15.13 20.49 7.50
N LYS A 166 -13.96 20.18 6.95
CA LYS A 166 -13.20 21.12 6.14
C LYS A 166 -12.44 20.41 5.04
N VAL A 167 -12.41 21.02 3.86
CA VAL A 167 -11.47 20.68 2.80
C VAL A 167 -10.51 21.84 2.65
N SER A 168 -9.22 21.59 2.82
CA SER A 168 -8.20 22.62 2.63
C SER A 168 -7.21 22.24 1.54
N LEU A 169 -6.92 23.20 0.68
CA LEU A 169 -5.83 23.12 -0.28
C LEU A 169 -4.63 23.85 0.32
N HIS A 170 -3.56 23.12 0.58
CA HIS A 170 -2.30 23.73 1.01
C HIS A 170 -1.14 23.15 0.19
N GLN A 171 -0.44 24.04 -0.51
CA GLN A 171 0.65 23.70 -1.43
C GLN A 171 0.21 22.65 -2.47
N GLN A 172 0.78 21.45 -2.41
CA GLN A 172 0.51 20.35 -3.33
C GLN A 172 -0.31 19.21 -2.70
N THR A 173 -1.07 19.50 -1.64
CA THR A 173 -1.86 18.49 -0.92
C THR A 173 -3.26 19.00 -0.62
N VAL A 174 -4.25 18.13 -0.84
CA VAL A 174 -5.63 18.33 -0.42
C VAL A 174 -5.85 17.61 0.90
N TYR A 175 -6.26 18.35 1.92
CA TYR A 175 -6.57 17.83 3.25
C TYR A 175 -8.08 17.79 3.47
N PHE A 176 -8.55 16.69 4.04
CA PHE A 176 -9.92 16.43 4.43
C PHE A 176 -9.92 16.27 5.96
N ASP A 177 -10.44 17.29 6.64
CA ASP A 177 -10.53 17.33 8.10
C ASP A 177 -11.91 16.85 8.54
N TYR A 178 -11.94 15.86 9.42
CA TYR A 178 -13.16 15.25 9.95
C TYR A 178 -13.41 15.65 11.41
N ILE A 179 -14.63 15.43 11.91
CA ILE A 179 -15.09 15.85 13.25
C ILE A 179 -14.20 15.35 14.41
N LYS A 180 -13.61 14.16 14.31
CA LYS A 180 -12.83 13.52 15.40
C LYS A 180 -11.31 13.73 15.25
N ASP A 181 -10.90 14.92 14.83
CA ASP A 181 -9.49 15.27 14.54
C ASP A 181 -8.77 14.32 13.57
N LEU A 182 -9.55 13.53 12.82
CA LEU A 182 -9.02 12.69 11.77
C LEU A 182 -8.78 13.59 10.55
N GLN A 183 -7.52 13.66 10.12
CA GLN A 183 -7.14 14.33 8.89
C GLN A 183 -6.65 13.29 7.89
N LEU A 184 -7.30 13.24 6.73
CA LEU A 184 -6.86 12.43 5.61
C LEU A 184 -6.45 13.34 4.46
N SER A 185 -5.50 12.92 3.65
CA SER A 185 -5.02 13.75 2.55
C SER A 185 -4.61 12.94 1.34
N PHE A 186 -4.60 13.61 0.20
CA PHE A 186 -3.97 13.11 -1.00
C PHE A 186 -3.27 14.25 -1.75
N PRO A 187 -2.17 13.95 -2.47
CA PRO A 187 -1.42 14.99 -3.17
C PRO A 187 -2.18 15.44 -4.43
N THR A 188 -2.18 16.75 -4.69
CA THR A 188 -2.79 17.35 -5.90
C THR A 188 -2.10 16.90 -7.18
N ASN A 189 -0.86 16.44 -7.09
CA ASN A 189 -0.13 15.83 -8.20
C ASN A 189 -0.76 14.50 -8.68
N CYS A 190 -1.77 13.94 -8.00
CA CYS A 190 -2.58 12.85 -8.52
C CYS A 190 -3.49 13.29 -9.68
N LEU A 191 -3.88 14.57 -9.71
CA LEU A 191 -4.75 15.17 -10.71
C LEU A 191 -3.92 15.84 -11.81
N LEU A 192 -4.39 15.77 -13.05
CA LEU A 192 -3.86 16.61 -14.15
C LEU A 192 -4.25 18.07 -13.89
N GLU A 193 -3.35 19.02 -14.18
CA GLU A 193 -3.56 20.44 -13.87
C GLU A 193 -4.82 21.01 -14.53
N GLU A 194 -5.03 20.66 -15.80
CA GLU A 194 -6.21 21.01 -16.60
C GLU A 194 -7.53 20.51 -15.99
N GLN A 195 -7.48 19.44 -15.18
CA GLN A 195 -8.66 18.78 -14.61
C GLN A 195 -8.88 19.14 -13.13
N ARG A 196 -7.99 19.94 -12.53
CA ARG A 196 -8.09 20.29 -11.10
C ARG A 196 -9.33 21.14 -10.83
N SER A 197 -9.60 22.14 -11.67
CA SER A 197 -10.79 22.99 -11.54
C SER A 197 -12.07 22.16 -11.63
N GLU A 198 -12.21 21.36 -12.69
CA GLU A 198 -13.36 20.45 -12.90
C GLU A 198 -13.57 19.52 -11.70
N PHE A 199 -12.49 18.97 -11.15
CA PHE A 199 -12.53 18.12 -9.96
C PHE A 199 -13.08 18.86 -8.73
N PHE A 200 -12.53 20.05 -8.43
CA PHE A 200 -12.95 20.82 -7.26
C PHE A 200 -14.37 21.35 -7.40
N ASP A 201 -14.78 21.76 -8.59
CA ASP A 201 -16.17 22.19 -8.86
C ASP A 201 -17.14 21.02 -8.61
N THR A 202 -16.80 19.83 -9.10
CA THR A 202 -17.62 18.63 -8.87
C THR A 202 -17.64 18.24 -7.39
N LEU A 203 -16.50 18.37 -6.69
CA LEU A 203 -16.39 18.10 -5.25
C LEU A 203 -17.28 19.03 -4.44
N GLU A 204 -17.22 20.34 -4.71
CA GLU A 204 -18.06 21.34 -4.06
C GLU A 204 -19.55 21.08 -4.29
N GLN A 205 -19.93 20.57 -5.46
CA GLN A 205 -21.32 20.18 -5.76
C GLN A 205 -21.80 18.92 -5.02
N GLN A 206 -20.89 18.04 -4.57
CA GLN A 206 -21.25 16.81 -3.85
C GLN A 206 -21.29 16.97 -2.33
N VAL A 207 -20.80 18.09 -1.83
CA VAL A 207 -20.64 18.32 -0.40
C VAL A 207 -21.59 19.42 0.05
N ASP A 208 -22.19 19.25 1.23
CA ASP A 208 -23.08 20.24 1.83
C ASP A 208 -22.28 21.49 2.24
N ARG A 209 -22.48 22.60 1.52
CA ARG A 209 -21.78 23.87 1.72
C ARG A 209 -22.04 24.51 3.09
N ASP A 210 -23.16 24.19 3.73
CA ASP A 210 -23.49 24.72 5.05
C ASP A 210 -22.76 23.98 6.16
N LYS A 211 -22.25 22.77 5.89
CA LYS A 211 -21.57 21.91 6.87
C LYS A 211 -20.08 21.77 6.63
N VAL A 212 -19.61 21.95 5.41
CA VAL A 212 -18.20 21.75 5.05
C VAL A 212 -17.57 23.02 4.53
N TYR A 213 -16.54 23.47 5.25
CA TYR A 213 -15.79 24.66 4.89
C TYR A 213 -14.71 24.36 3.84
N PHE A 214 -14.66 25.12 2.76
CA PHE A 214 -13.61 25.04 1.76
C PHE A 214 -12.60 26.17 1.95
N SER A 215 -11.33 25.82 2.14
CA SER A 215 -10.22 26.77 2.31
C SER A 215 -9.23 26.62 1.15
N LYS A 216 -9.35 27.50 0.15
CA LYS A 216 -8.36 27.64 -0.93
C LYS A 216 -7.34 28.69 -0.47
N THR A 217 -6.16 28.25 -0.05
CA THR A 217 -5.05 29.18 0.21
C THR A 217 -4.25 29.28 -1.09
N ASP A 218 -4.76 30.05 -2.05
CA ASP A 218 -4.00 30.36 -3.26
C ASP A 218 -2.89 31.34 -2.88
N LYS A 219 -1.65 30.95 -3.16
CA LYS A 219 -0.52 31.86 -3.33
C LYS A 219 0.04 31.63 -4.71
#